data_AF-A0A150S2P0-F1
#
_entry.id   AF-A0A150S2P0-F1
#
_cell.length_a   1.000
_cell.length_b   1.000
_cell.length_c   1.000
_cell.angle_alpha   90.00
_cell.angle_beta   90.00
_cell.angle_gamma   90.00
#
_symmetry.space_group_name_H-M   'P 1'
#
loop_
_entity.id
_entity.type
_entity.pdbx_description
1 polymer ?
#
loop_
_entity_poly.entity_id
_entity_poly.type
_entity_poly.pdbx_seq_one_letter_code
_entity_poly.pdbx_strand_id
1 'polypeptide(L)'
;MTKRTGPASLPRPIALLIALAASAGPAAAGCAPEPQNTPCSSDAECRRRDEDLRYCVSSRCVECLSNAICGAGNECADGRCVLRCRDARDCRSDQLCRDGTCEDR
;
A
#
# COMPACT_ATOMS: atom_id res chain seq x y z
N MET A 1 -14.64 47.65 -18.42
CA MET A 1 -15.21 48.76 -17.63
C MET A 1 -15.49 48.26 -16.22
N THR A 2 -14.76 48.77 -15.23
CA THR A 2 -14.80 48.38 -13.81
C THR A 2 -15.90 49.14 -13.07
N LYS A 3 -16.75 48.46 -12.29
CA LYS A 3 -17.45 49.10 -11.16
C LYS A 3 -17.34 48.23 -9.91
N ARG A 4 -16.60 48.79 -8.95
CA ARG A 4 -16.53 48.44 -7.52
C ARG A 4 -17.81 48.93 -6.85
N THR A 5 -18.37 48.22 -5.86
CA THR A 5 -18.71 48.75 -4.52
C THR A 5 -19.36 47.66 -3.64
N GLY A 6 -18.90 47.57 -2.39
CA GLY A 6 -19.39 46.63 -1.37
C GLY A 6 -20.53 47.18 -0.51
N PRO A 7 -20.57 46.89 0.81
CA PRO A 7 -21.59 46.06 1.45
C PRO A 7 -22.63 46.86 2.27
N ALA A 8 -23.79 46.27 2.56
CA ALA A 8 -24.75 46.79 3.54
C ALA A 8 -25.18 45.69 4.53
N SER A 9 -24.94 45.96 5.81
CA SER A 9 -25.22 45.13 6.99
C SER A 9 -26.68 45.20 7.45
N LEU A 10 -27.27 44.02 7.70
CA LEU A 10 -28.15 43.56 8.81
C LEU A 10 -29.34 44.43 9.31
N PRO A 11 -30.48 43.76 9.62
CA PRO A 11 -30.67 43.28 11.00
C PRO A 11 -31.16 41.82 11.09
N ARG A 12 -30.61 41.07 12.05
CA ARG A 12 -31.16 39.80 12.59
C ARG A 12 -31.81 40.13 13.93
N PRO A 13 -32.97 39.54 14.27
CA PRO A 13 -32.85 38.41 15.20
C PRO A 13 -33.92 37.32 15.03
N ILE A 14 -33.53 36.11 15.47
CA ILE A 14 -34.39 34.99 15.90
C ILE A 14 -35.16 34.25 14.80
N ALA A 15 -34.62 33.11 14.37
CA ALA A 15 -35.31 31.83 14.54
C ALA A 15 -34.34 30.69 14.22
N LEU A 16 -34.41 29.67 15.06
CA LEU A 16 -33.81 28.35 14.98
C LEU A 16 -33.57 27.87 13.54
N LEU A 17 -32.41 27.24 13.31
CA LEU A 17 -32.36 25.82 12.94
C LEU A 17 -30.91 25.35 13.05
N ILE A 18 -30.71 24.46 14.02
CA ILE A 18 -29.49 23.69 14.26
C ILE A 18 -29.33 22.74 13.08
N ALA A 19 -28.26 22.90 12.32
CA ALA A 19 -27.74 21.83 11.48
C ALA A 19 -26.25 21.70 11.78
N LEU A 20 -25.94 20.95 12.83
CA LEU A 20 -24.63 20.33 13.00
C LEU A 20 -24.45 19.37 11.81
N ALA A 21 -23.92 19.89 10.71
CA ALA A 21 -23.29 19.05 9.71
C ALA A 21 -21.96 18.59 10.31
N ALA A 22 -22.04 17.57 11.19
CA ALA A 22 -20.90 16.73 11.46
C ALA A 22 -20.56 16.05 10.14
N SER A 23 -19.65 16.65 9.38
CA SER A 23 -18.96 15.94 8.32
C SER A 23 -18.07 14.90 9.01
N ALA A 24 -18.69 13.76 9.34
CA ALA A 24 -18.02 12.49 9.50
C ALA A 24 -17.34 12.22 8.15
N GLY A 25 -16.08 12.66 8.03
CA GLY A 25 -15.22 12.25 6.94
C GLY A 25 -15.06 10.72 7.02
N PRO A 26 -15.26 9.98 5.92
CA PRO A 26 -15.07 8.54 5.96
C PRO A 26 -13.60 8.24 6.24
N ALA A 27 -13.36 7.51 7.32
CA ALA A 27 -12.12 6.75 7.47
C ALA A 27 -12.12 5.64 6.42
N ALA A 28 -11.35 5.84 5.35
CA ALA A 28 -10.81 4.80 4.48
C ALA A 28 -9.63 5.45 3.75
N ALA A 29 -8.39 4.98 3.81
CA ALA A 29 -7.99 3.58 3.85
C ALA A 29 -6.67 3.43 4.62
N GLY A 30 -6.72 2.74 5.76
CA GLY A 30 -5.62 1.86 6.11
C GLY A 30 -5.75 0.63 5.23
N CYS A 31 -5.24 0.67 4.00
CA CYS A 31 -5.05 -0.56 3.24
C CYS A 31 -3.84 -1.27 3.85
N ALA A 32 -4.13 -2.21 4.75
CA ALA A 32 -3.27 -3.35 5.00
C ALA A 32 -3.11 -4.14 3.68
N PRO A 33 -2.01 -4.89 3.53
CA PRO A 33 -1.29 -5.06 2.28
C PRO A 33 -2.14 -5.81 1.25
N GLU A 34 -2.31 -5.22 0.07
CA GLU A 34 -2.83 -5.96 -1.08
C GLU A 34 -1.80 -5.99 -2.20
N PRO A 35 -1.66 -7.16 -2.81
CA PRO A 35 -0.41 -7.87 -2.83
C PRO A 35 0.01 -8.06 -4.28
N GLN A 36 1.04 -8.87 -4.52
CA GLN A 36 1.41 -9.50 -5.79
C GLN A 36 0.62 -9.00 -7.01
N ASN A 37 1.32 -8.36 -7.96
CA ASN A 37 0.76 -7.85 -9.23
C ASN A 37 0.30 -6.39 -9.23
N THR A 38 0.87 -5.52 -8.39
CA THR A 38 0.71 -4.07 -8.53
C THR A 38 1.08 -3.65 -9.95
N PRO A 39 0.19 -2.98 -10.70
CA PRO A 39 0.48 -2.59 -12.06
C PRO A 39 1.59 -1.54 -12.09
N CYS A 40 2.44 -1.61 -13.11
CA CYS A 40 3.55 -0.68 -13.26
C CYS A 40 3.87 -0.37 -14.71
N SER A 41 4.47 0.79 -14.90
CA SER A 41 5.02 1.25 -16.18
C SER A 41 6.55 1.30 -16.19
N SER A 42 7.19 1.35 -15.01
CA SER A 42 8.63 1.41 -14.86
C SER A 42 9.08 0.92 -13.47
N ASP A 43 10.32 0.47 -13.35
CA ASP A 43 10.90 0.03 -12.07
C ASP A 43 10.89 1.13 -11.00
N ALA A 44 11.01 2.40 -11.43
CA ALA A 44 10.98 3.55 -10.53
C ALA A 44 9.59 3.79 -9.92
N GLU A 45 8.53 3.28 -10.54
CA GLU A 45 7.21 3.27 -9.95
C GLU A 45 7.14 2.24 -8.81
N CYS A 46 7.64 1.02 -9.04
CA CYS A 46 7.63 -0.04 -8.03
C CYS A 46 8.37 0.36 -6.75
N ARG A 47 9.59 0.89 -6.88
CA ARG A 47 10.39 1.35 -5.72
C ARG A 47 9.78 2.49 -4.92
N ARG A 48 8.82 3.22 -5.49
CA ARG A 48 8.11 4.30 -4.79
C ARG A 48 6.86 3.81 -4.07
N ARG A 49 6.35 2.63 -4.45
CA ARG A 49 5.14 2.03 -3.87
C ARG A 49 5.47 1.22 -2.64
N ASP A 50 6.52 0.42 -2.74
CA ASP A 50 6.93 -0.53 -1.72
C ASP A 50 8.46 -0.67 -1.76
N GLU A 51 9.09 -0.88 -0.60
CA GLU A 51 10.55 -1.00 -0.50
C GLU A 51 11.07 -2.35 -0.96
N ASP A 52 10.25 -3.40 -0.89
CA ASP A 52 10.57 -4.75 -1.35
C ASP A 52 10.41 -4.87 -2.87
N LEU A 53 9.49 -4.10 -3.47
CA LEU A 53 9.24 -4.12 -4.92
C LEU A 53 10.27 -3.30 -5.71
N ARG A 54 11.05 -3.98 -6.56
CA ARG A 54 12.22 -3.38 -7.22
C ARG A 54 12.09 -3.25 -8.74
N TYR A 55 11.40 -4.20 -9.38
CA TYR A 55 11.37 -4.37 -10.84
C TYR A 55 9.95 -4.35 -11.38
N CYS A 56 9.77 -3.81 -12.59
CA CYS A 56 8.53 -3.83 -13.34
C CYS A 56 8.62 -4.83 -14.49
N VAL A 57 7.99 -5.99 -14.34
CA VAL A 57 8.01 -7.07 -15.33
C VAL A 57 6.59 -7.40 -15.74
N SER A 58 6.34 -7.44 -17.06
CA SER A 58 5.01 -7.72 -17.60
C SER A 58 3.92 -6.83 -17.00
N SER A 59 4.25 -5.54 -16.85
CA SER A 59 3.39 -4.53 -16.21
C SER A 59 3.02 -4.83 -14.76
N ARG A 60 3.82 -5.63 -14.05
CA ARG A 60 3.63 -5.97 -12.63
C ARG A 60 4.91 -5.74 -11.83
N CYS A 61 4.76 -5.18 -10.64
CA CYS A 61 5.87 -5.03 -9.73
C CYS A 61 6.24 -6.37 -9.08
N VAL A 62 7.52 -6.69 -9.10
CA VAL A 62 8.12 -7.88 -8.49
C VAL A 62 9.34 -7.48 -7.65
N GLU A 63 9.62 -8.27 -6.63
CA GLU A 63 10.76 -8.09 -5.73
C GLU A 63 12.05 -8.59 -6.37
N CYS A 64 11.96 -9.69 -7.12
CA CYS A 64 13.11 -10.39 -7.66
C CYS A 64 12.88 -10.91 -9.09
N LEU A 65 13.99 -11.10 -9.81
CA LEU A 65 14.04 -11.70 -11.15
C LEU A 65 14.79 -13.05 -11.15
N SER A 66 15.53 -13.33 -10.08
CA SER A 66 16.34 -14.52 -9.89
C SER A 66 16.73 -14.68 -8.42
N ASN A 67 17.10 -15.90 -8.03
CA ASN A 67 17.47 -16.24 -6.64
C ASN A 67 18.64 -15.40 -6.11
N ALA A 68 19.53 -14.94 -7.01
CA ALA A 68 20.69 -14.12 -6.64
C ALA A 68 20.29 -12.77 -6.01
N ILE A 69 19.10 -12.25 -6.32
CA ILE A 69 18.60 -10.98 -5.78
C ILE A 69 18.15 -11.13 -4.32
N CYS A 70 17.59 -12.29 -3.97
CA CYS A 70 16.99 -12.55 -2.66
C CYS A 70 18.01 -12.81 -1.55
N GLY A 71 19.30 -12.93 -1.89
CA GLY A 71 20.36 -13.26 -0.94
C GLY A 71 20.52 -14.77 -0.71
N ALA A 72 21.60 -15.14 -0.01
CA ALA A 72 21.99 -16.53 0.17
C ALA A 72 20.92 -17.32 0.96
N GLY A 73 20.53 -18.47 0.41
CA GLY A 73 19.53 -19.34 1.04
C GLY A 73 18.07 -18.99 0.73
N ASN A 74 17.80 -17.91 -0.02
CA ASN A 74 16.46 -17.54 -0.45
C ASN A 74 16.24 -17.87 -1.93
N GLU A 75 14.98 -17.98 -2.32
CA GLU A 75 14.57 -18.31 -3.69
C GLU A 75 13.65 -17.22 -4.23
N CYS A 76 13.76 -16.95 -5.53
CA CYS A 76 12.84 -16.09 -6.23
C CYS A 76 11.71 -16.93 -6.84
N ALA A 77 10.56 -16.98 -6.16
CA ALA A 77 9.38 -17.70 -6.59
C ALA A 77 8.27 -16.71 -6.93
N ASP A 78 7.74 -16.79 -8.16
CA ASP A 78 6.67 -15.92 -8.66
C ASP A 78 6.94 -14.41 -8.47
N GLY A 79 8.21 -14.02 -8.65
CA GLY A 79 8.65 -12.63 -8.49
C GLY A 79 8.76 -12.15 -7.05
N ARG A 80 8.75 -13.06 -6.06
CA ARG A 80 8.98 -12.74 -4.65
C ARG A 80 10.10 -13.56 -4.03
N CYS A 81 10.75 -12.95 -3.06
CA CYS A 81 11.79 -13.62 -2.31
C CYS A 81 11.18 -14.47 -1.19
N VAL A 82 11.23 -15.79 -1.37
CA VAL A 82 10.77 -16.76 -0.36
C VAL A 82 11.97 -17.29 0.44
N LEU A 83 11.80 -17.35 1.75
CA LEU A 83 12.78 -17.95 2.66
C LEU A 83 12.68 -19.47 2.58
N ARG A 84 13.79 -20.12 2.27
CA ARG A 84 13.89 -21.59 2.31
C ARG A 84 14.02 -22.05 3.76
N CYS A 85 13.33 -23.14 4.09
CA CYS A 85 13.37 -23.78 5.38
C CYS A 85 13.46 -25.31 5.24
N ARG A 86 13.92 -25.96 6.31
CA ARG A 86 13.84 -27.39 6.53
C ARG A 86 12.78 -27.73 7.57
N ASP A 87 12.67 -26.89 8.60
CA ASP A 87 11.63 -26.98 9.63
C ASP A 87 11.17 -25.60 10.09
N ALA A 88 10.14 -25.54 10.93
CA ALA A 88 9.52 -24.27 11.34
C ALA A 88 10.47 -23.33 12.12
N ARG A 89 11.61 -23.82 12.62
CA ARG A 89 12.61 -22.99 13.33
C ARG A 89 13.44 -22.11 12.40
N ASP A 90 13.49 -22.46 11.10
CA ASP A 90 14.15 -21.64 10.08
C ASP A 90 13.28 -20.43 9.68
N CYS A 91 11.99 -20.44 10.02
CA CYS A 91 11.03 -19.39 9.70
C CYS A 91 10.81 -18.42 10.85
N ARG A 92 10.16 -17.29 10.57
CA ARG A 92 9.70 -16.37 11.62
C ARG A 92 8.65 -17.03 12.51
N SER A 93 8.46 -16.53 13.73
CA SER A 93 7.57 -17.12 14.75
C SER A 93 6.10 -17.29 14.31
N ASP A 94 5.66 -16.50 13.33
CA ASP A 94 4.32 -16.50 12.72
C ASP A 94 4.18 -17.43 11.50
N GLN A 95 5.28 -18.06 11.08
CA GLN A 95 5.36 -18.85 9.85
C GLN A 95 5.57 -20.34 10.14
N LEU A 96 5.31 -21.16 9.13
CA LEU A 96 5.52 -22.61 9.12
C LEU A 96 6.30 -23.01 7.87
N CYS A 97 7.09 -24.07 7.99
CA CYS A 97 7.75 -24.64 6.83
C CYS A 97 6.80 -25.57 6.08
N ARG A 98 6.38 -25.18 4.86
CA ARG A 98 5.53 -25.97 3.97
C ARG A 98 6.20 -26.10 2.62
N ASP A 99 6.31 -27.34 2.12
CA ASP A 99 7.03 -27.66 0.88
C ASP A 99 8.44 -27.04 0.80
N GLY A 100 9.04 -26.92 1.99
CA GLY A 100 10.34 -26.31 2.20
C GLY A 100 10.34 -24.78 2.21
N THR A 101 9.27 -24.06 1.88
CA THR A 101 9.22 -22.58 1.99
C THR A 101 8.58 -22.13 3.29
N CYS A 102 9.02 -21.00 3.82
CA CYS A 102 8.33 -20.35 4.94
C CYS A 102 7.05 -19.69 4.44
N GLU A 103 5.91 -20.16 4.94
CA GLU A 103 4.59 -19.63 4.66
C GLU A 103 3.91 -19.18 5.96
N ASP A 104 3.04 -18.17 5.88
CA ASP A 104 2.27 -17.74 7.05
C ASP A 104 1.32 -18.87 7.51
N ARG A 105 1.10 -18.97 8.83
CA ARG A 105 0.36 -20.07 9.45
C ARG A 105 -1.10 -20.21 9.00
#